data_AF-A0A959Y6J8-F1
#
_entry.id   AF-A0A959Y6J8-F1
#
_cell.length_a   1.000
_cell.length_b   1.000
_cell.length_c   1.000
_cell.angle_alpha   90.00
_cell.angle_beta   90.00
_cell.angle_gamma   90.00
#
_symmetry.space_group_name_H-M   'P 1'
#
loop_
_entity.id
_entity.type
_entity.pdbx_description
1 polymer ?
#
loop_
_entity_poly.entity_id
_entity_poly.type
_entity_poly.pdbx_seq_one_letter_code
_entity_poly.pdbx_strand_id
1 'polypeptide(L)' 'SQAPDPAVLVGEGQVDLRPKPDAEPYCQKLIVTEVNDSSFTGTFYYDSEIQEARFNVDWGGLTIAFVT' A
#
# COMPACT_ATOMS: atom_id res chain seq x y z
N SER A 1 -7.92 0.14 -21.15
CA SER A 1 -7.49 0.99 -20.03
C SER A 1 -6.00 0.80 -19.84
N GLN A 2 -5.27 1.86 -19.52
CA GLN A 2 -3.85 1.75 -19.16
C GLN A 2 -3.76 1.21 -17.73
N ALA A 3 -2.85 0.26 -17.48
CA ALA A 3 -2.56 -0.21 -16.13
C ALA A 3 -2.03 0.96 -15.28
N PRO A 4 -2.40 1.05 -13.99
CA PRO A 4 -1.90 2.12 -13.12
C PRO A 4 -0.37 2.05 -12.99
N ASP A 5 0.28 3.21 -12.94
CA ASP A 5 1.71 3.32 -12.70
C ASP A 5 1.99 3.08 -11.20
N PRO A 6 2.75 2.05 -10.82
CA PRO A 6 3.02 1.74 -9.41
C PRO A 6 3.84 2.84 -8.70
N ALA A 7 4.51 3.73 -9.44
CA ALA A 7 5.22 4.88 -8.87
C ALA A 7 4.29 5.82 -8.07
N VAL A 8 2.97 5.75 -8.30
CA VAL A 8 1.96 6.46 -7.50
C VAL A 8 1.98 6.11 -6.02
N LEU A 9 2.55 4.96 -5.63
CA LEU A 9 2.66 4.58 -4.22
C LEU A 9 3.62 5.47 -3.44
N VAL A 10 4.65 6.02 -4.09
CA VAL A 10 5.71 6.78 -3.41
C VAL A 10 5.14 8.02 -2.73
N GLY A 11 5.36 8.13 -1.42
CA GLY A 11 4.88 9.21 -0.59
C GLY A 11 4.16 8.73 0.67
N GLU A 12 3.42 9.64 1.28
CA GLU A 12 2.59 9.34 2.45
C GLU A 12 1.14 9.07 2.01
N GLY A 13 0.57 7.99 2.53
CA GLY A 13 -0.80 7.58 2.32
C GLY A 13 -1.49 7.16 3.61
N GLN A 14 -2.79 6.92 3.51
CA GLN A 14 -3.60 6.36 4.58
C GLN A 14 -4.28 5.07 4.10
N VAL A 15 -4.20 4.02 4.91
CA VAL A 15 -4.89 2.75 4.68
C VAL A 15 -6.00 2.60 5.69
N ASP A 16 -7.23 2.43 5.21
CA ASP A 16 -8.39 2.18 6.06
C ASP A 16 -8.51 0.68 6.37
N LEU A 17 -8.32 0.33 7.63
CA LEU A 17 -8.33 -1.04 8.15
C LEU A 17 -9.65 -1.39 8.84
N ARG A 18 -10.74 -0.68 8.51
CA ARG A 18 -12.05 -1.01 9.08
C ARG A 18 -12.37 -2.50 8.84
N PRO A 19 -12.85 -3.25 9.86
CA PRO A 19 -13.07 -4.70 9.72
C PRO A 19 -14.29 -5.04 8.85
N LYS A 20 -15.13 -4.05 8.55
CA LYS A 20 -16.33 -4.15 7.72
C LYS A 20 -16.66 -2.79 7.10
N PRO A 21 -17.36 -2.73 5.95
CA PRO A 21 -17.60 -1.48 5.23
C PRO A 21 -18.34 -0.39 6.02
N ASP A 22 -19.22 -0.80 6.94
CA ASP A 22 -20.08 0.06 7.76
C ASP A 22 -19.48 0.40 9.14
N ALA A 23 -18.27 -0.10 9.46
CA ALA A 23 -17.58 0.31 10.68
C ALA A 23 -16.99 1.72 10.52
N GLU A 24 -16.72 2.37 11.66
CA GLU A 24 -15.98 3.62 11.68
C GLU A 24 -14.62 3.47 10.98
N PRO A 25 -14.15 4.49 10.24
CA PRO A 25 -12.87 4.46 9.58
C PRO A 25 -11.74 4.17 10.57
N TYR A 26 -10.84 3.24 10.21
CA TYR A 26 -9.64 2.96 10.98
C TYR A 26 -8.40 3.20 10.12
N CYS A 27 -8.08 4.47 9.91
CA CYS A 27 -7.00 4.88 9.02
C CYS A 27 -5.62 4.80 9.69
N GLN A 28 -4.67 4.12 9.05
CA GLN A 28 -3.27 4.02 9.47
C GLN A 28 -2.35 4.64 8.43
N LYS A 29 -1.24 5.23 8.90
CA LYS A 29 -0.24 5.83 8.00
C LYS A 29 0.53 4.74 7.26
N LEU A 30 0.72 4.95 5.97
CA LEU A 30 1.60 4.19 5.11
C LEU A 30 2.61 5.18 4.51
N ILE A 31 3.89 4.91 4.63
CA ILE A 31 4.95 5.69 3.98
C ILE A 31 5.64 4.75 3.01
N VAL A 32 5.60 5.05 1.72
CA VAL A 32 6.36 4.31 0.70
C VAL A 32 7.50 5.19 0.22
N THR A 33 8.73 4.72 0.36
CA THR A 33 9.93 5.46 0.01
C THR A 33 10.44 5.13 -1.39
N GLU A 34 10.22 3.91 -1.85
CA GLU A 34 10.69 3.44 -3.14
C GLU A 34 9.76 2.36 -3.69
N VAL A 35 9.61 2.35 -5.01
CA VAL A 35 8.97 1.28 -5.78
C VAL A 35 10.02 0.74 -6.75
N ASN A 36 10.13 -0.57 -6.82
CA ASN A 36 11.00 -1.31 -7.73
C ASN A 36 10.19 -2.38 -8.47
N ASP A 37 10.82 -3.11 -9.40
CA ASP A 37 10.19 -3.99 -10.40
C ASP A 37 8.81 -4.58 -10.02
N SER A 38 8.70 -5.26 -8.87
CA SER A 38 7.44 -5.84 -8.38
C SER A 38 7.24 -5.70 -6.86
N SER A 39 7.91 -4.75 -6.22
CA SER A 39 7.91 -4.56 -4.77
C SER A 39 8.04 -3.07 -4.40
N PHE A 40 7.91 -2.76 -3.12
CA PHE A 40 8.09 -1.42 -2.58
C PHE A 40 8.71 -1.48 -1.18
N THR A 41 9.30 -0.37 -0.74
CA THR A 41 9.89 -0.24 0.60
C THR A 41 9.22 0.92 1.34
N GLY A 42 9.22 0.85 2.68
CA GLY A 42 8.51 1.83 3.48
C GLY A 42 8.24 1.40 4.92
N THR A 43 7.36 2.15 5.58
CA THR A 43 6.87 1.86 6.93
C THR A 43 5.35 1.92 7.01
N PHE A 44 4.79 1.20 7.99
CA PHE A 44 3.36 1.16 8.25
C PHE A 44 3.03 1.38 9.73
N TYR A 45 1.81 1.82 10.01
CA TYR A 45 1.32 2.25 11.33
C TYR A 45 2.10 3.45 11.87
N TYR A 46 3.13 3.18 12.67
CA TYR A 46 4.01 4.17 13.29
C TYR A 46 5.32 4.18 12.51
N ASP A 47 6.15 3.13 12.67
CA ASP A 47 7.44 2.98 12.01
C ASP A 47 7.79 1.49 11.76
N SER A 48 6.79 0.60 11.72
CA SER A 48 7.04 -0.82 11.44
C SER A 48 7.51 -0.99 10.00
N GLU A 49 8.64 -1.63 9.81
CA GLU A 49 9.23 -1.84 8.48
C GLU A 49 8.38 -2.79 7.65
N ILE A 50 8.14 -2.40 6.40
CA ILE A 50 7.42 -3.22 5.43
C ILE A 50 8.34 -4.32 4.93
N GLN A 51 7.87 -5.57 5.02
CA GLN A 51 8.56 -6.75 4.54
C GLN A 51 7.71 -7.52 3.52
N GLU A 52 8.39 -8.32 2.69
CA GLU A 52 7.76 -9.19 1.67
C GLU A 52 6.75 -8.47 0.76
N ALA A 53 6.99 -7.18 0.49
CA ALA A 53 6.09 -6.35 -0.29
C ALA A 53 5.91 -6.85 -1.72
N ARG A 54 4.67 -6.75 -2.20
CA ARG A 54 4.25 -7.05 -3.57
C ARG A 54 3.18 -6.07 -4.01
N PHE A 55 3.18 -5.72 -5.30
CA PHE A 55 2.05 -5.04 -5.91
C PHE A 55 1.59 -5.75 -7.18
N ASN A 56 0.35 -5.50 -7.58
CA ASN A 56 -0.26 -6.02 -8.80
C ASN A 56 -1.10 -4.92 -9.45
N VAL A 57 -0.91 -4.70 -10.76
CA VAL A 57 -1.63 -3.69 -11.56
C VAL A 57 -2.59 -4.29 -12.59
N ASP A 58 -2.62 -5.62 -12.71
CA ASP A 58 -3.35 -6.35 -13.75
C ASP A 58 -4.81 -6.61 -13.38
N TRP A 59 -5.17 -6.49 -12.10
CA TRP A 59 -6.52 -6.80 -11.59
C TRP A 59 -7.51 -5.62 -11.71
N GLY A 60 -7.34 -4.77 -12.72
CA GLY A 60 -8.18 -3.59 -12.94
C GLY A 60 -7.90 -2.41 -12.00
N GLY A 61 -6.88 -2.53 -11.16
CA GLY A 61 -6.42 -1.51 -10.22
C GLY A 61 -5.08 -1.91 -9.59
N LEU A 62 -4.47 -0.96 -8.86
CA LEU A 62 -3.24 -1.21 -8.11
C LEU A 62 -3.58 -1.82 -6.75
N THR A 63 -3.12 -3.05 -6.53
CA THR A 63 -3.29 -3.79 -5.27
C THR A 63 -1.93 -4.00 -4.63
N ILE A 64 -1.82 -3.85 -3.31
CA ILE A 64 -0.59 -4.08 -2.56
C ILE A 64 -0.80 -5.15 -1.49
N ALA A 65 0.25 -5.90 -1.18
CA ALA A 65 0.32 -6.84 -0.07
C ALA A 65 1.72 -6.79 0.56
N PHE A 66 1.79 -6.91 1.89
CA PHE A 66 3.03 -6.88 2.65
C PHE A 66 2.81 -7.44 4.06
N VAL A 67 3.91 -7.67 4.79
CA VAL A 67 3.89 -7.98 6.23
C VAL A 67 4.69 -6.93 7.01
N THR A 68 4.41 -6.80 8.31
CA THR A 68 5.08 -5.88 9.26
C THR A 68 5.24 -6.54 10.60
#